data_AF-A0A2W5F2T9-F1
#
_entry.id   AF-A0A2W5F2T9-F1
#
_cell.length_a   1.000
_cell.length_b   1.000
_cell.length_c   1.000
_cell.angle_alpha   90.00
_cell.angle_beta   90.00
_cell.angle_gamma   90.00
#
_symmetry.space_group_name_H-M   'P 1'
#
loop_
_entity.id
_entity.type
_entity.pdbx_description
1 polymer ?
#
loop_
_entity_poly.entity_id
_entity_poly.type
_entity_poly.pdbx_seq_one_letter_code
_entity_poly.pdbx_strand_id
1 'polypeptide(L)'
;ETNQVVANCHKVPAKTFSRELNSIESNIRAFDIMLYRLHRFNPNIKVMFTVSPVRHIKDGIIENNRSKARLLETVHHLVDKFDKLYYFPAYEIMVDVLRDYRFYDIDLVHPNYAGTSYVLELFKQSCMSEETIAVSEKMHKIFLAKKHRPFNPESEQHKVFLDKNYRQCLELSKQYPHLDFGEELDYFER
;
A
#
# COMPACT_ATOMS: atom_id res chain seq x y z
N GLU A 1 -6.54 19.50 -26.77
CA GLU A 1 -6.88 19.38 -28.22
C GLU A 1 -8.03 18.40 -28.48
N THR A 2 -8.10 17.23 -27.84
CA THR A 2 -9.19 16.23 -28.07
C THR A 2 -10.39 16.33 -27.12
N ASN A 3 -10.30 17.17 -26.09
CA ASN A 3 -11.26 17.27 -24.97
C ASN A 3 -11.57 15.91 -24.29
N GLN A 4 -10.65 14.95 -24.40
CA GLN A 4 -10.76 13.65 -23.75
C GLN A 4 -10.00 13.67 -22.42
N VAL A 5 -10.59 13.04 -21.42
CA VAL A 5 -9.90 12.76 -20.16
C VAL A 5 -8.80 11.75 -20.45
N VAL A 6 -7.58 12.07 -20.05
CA VAL A 6 -6.42 11.23 -20.26
C VAL A 6 -5.71 10.96 -18.94
N ALA A 7 -5.17 9.75 -18.80
CA ALA A 7 -4.31 9.38 -17.69
C ALA A 7 -2.93 9.04 -18.23
N ASN A 8 -1.90 9.73 -17.72
CA ASN A 8 -0.50 9.42 -17.96
C ASN A 8 -0.09 9.30 -19.45
N CYS A 9 -0.08 10.44 -20.16
CA CYS A 9 0.28 10.54 -21.58
C CYS A 9 1.80 10.62 -21.82
N HIS A 10 2.58 9.71 -21.23
CA HIS A 10 4.04 9.68 -21.33
C HIS A 10 4.55 10.15 -22.72
N LYS A 11 5.38 11.20 -22.71
CA LYS A 11 6.05 11.83 -23.88
C LYS A 11 5.25 12.89 -24.66
N VAL A 12 4.07 13.32 -24.20
CA VAL A 12 3.35 14.47 -24.79
C VAL A 12 3.62 15.77 -23.98
N PRO A 13 3.85 16.93 -24.62
CA PRO A 13 4.13 18.17 -23.90
C PRO A 13 2.98 18.61 -22.97
N ALA A 14 3.31 18.99 -21.73
CA ALA A 14 2.32 19.41 -20.71
C ALA A 14 1.36 20.51 -21.19
N LYS A 15 1.86 21.44 -22.04
CA LYS A 15 1.07 22.54 -22.64
C LYS A 15 -0.11 22.10 -23.51
N THR A 16 -0.16 20.84 -23.92
CA THR A 16 -1.25 20.29 -24.74
C THR A 16 -2.45 19.83 -23.91
N PHE A 17 -2.29 19.83 -22.58
CA PHE A 17 -3.30 19.41 -21.63
C PHE A 17 -3.86 20.61 -20.86
N SER A 18 -5.17 20.64 -20.68
CA SER A 18 -5.79 21.37 -19.58
C SER A 18 -5.82 20.49 -18.36
N ARG A 19 -5.52 21.06 -17.20
CA ARG A 19 -5.59 20.36 -15.92
C ARG A 19 -6.75 20.89 -15.11
N GLU A 20 -7.61 19.99 -14.68
CA GLU A 20 -8.82 20.31 -13.94
C GLU A 20 -8.93 19.37 -12.73
N LEU A 21 -9.44 19.91 -11.61
CA LEU A 21 -9.80 19.06 -10.48
C LEU A 21 -11.13 18.39 -10.77
N ASN A 22 -11.16 17.06 -10.74
CA ASN A 22 -12.40 16.28 -10.85
C ASN A 22 -13.41 16.70 -9.78
N SER A 23 -14.68 16.81 -10.16
CA SER A 23 -15.76 17.04 -9.20
C SER A 23 -16.01 15.79 -8.35
N ILE A 24 -16.67 15.98 -7.20
CA ILE A 24 -17.04 14.87 -6.32
C ILE A 24 -17.99 13.91 -7.07
N GLU A 25 -18.97 14.44 -7.80
CA GLU A 25 -19.94 13.66 -8.57
C GLU A 25 -19.26 12.83 -9.66
N SER A 26 -18.24 13.39 -10.33
CA SER A 26 -17.46 12.66 -11.32
C SER A 26 -16.69 11.51 -10.70
N ASN A 27 -16.09 11.73 -9.52
CA ASN A 27 -15.36 10.68 -8.81
C ASN A 27 -16.32 9.58 -8.32
N ILE A 28 -17.46 9.94 -7.71
CA ILE A 28 -18.50 8.99 -7.27
C ILE A 28 -18.93 8.13 -8.46
N ARG A 29 -19.27 8.74 -9.61
CA ARG A 29 -19.69 8.00 -10.80
C ARG A 29 -18.62 7.02 -11.28
N ALA A 30 -17.35 7.44 -11.29
CA ALA A 30 -16.25 6.58 -11.70
C ALA A 30 -16.09 5.37 -10.76
N PHE A 31 -16.13 5.61 -9.45
CA PHE A 31 -16.03 4.54 -8.46
C PHE A 31 -17.26 3.63 -8.45
N ASP A 32 -18.47 4.15 -8.60
CA ASP A 32 -19.70 3.35 -8.72
C ASP A 32 -19.61 2.35 -9.88
N ILE A 33 -19.13 2.79 -11.06
CA ILE A 33 -18.95 1.93 -12.23
C ILE A 33 -17.89 0.85 -11.94
N MET A 34 -16.79 1.22 -11.29
CA MET A 34 -15.73 0.28 -10.91
C MET A 34 -16.26 -0.76 -9.91
N LEU A 35 -16.94 -0.32 -8.85
CA LEU A 35 -17.51 -1.18 -7.81
C LEU A 35 -18.54 -2.13 -8.39
N TYR A 36 -19.42 -1.66 -9.27
CA TYR A 36 -20.38 -2.51 -9.98
C TYR A 36 -19.70 -3.65 -10.75
N ARG A 37 -18.62 -3.33 -11.49
CA ARG A 37 -17.86 -4.34 -12.25
C ARG A 37 -17.14 -5.31 -11.32
N LEU A 38 -16.54 -4.81 -10.25
CA LEU A 38 -15.83 -5.64 -9.26
C LEU A 38 -16.79 -6.60 -8.56
N HIS A 39 -17.96 -6.13 -8.11
CA HIS A 39 -18.94 -6.99 -7.46
C HIS A 39 -19.59 -8.00 -8.41
N ARG A 40 -19.72 -7.67 -9.70
CA ARG A 40 -20.13 -8.65 -10.72
C ARG A 40 -19.08 -9.74 -10.93
N PHE A 41 -17.80 -9.39 -10.85
CA PHE A 41 -16.70 -10.34 -10.96
C PHE A 41 -16.55 -11.21 -9.70
N ASN A 42 -16.63 -10.58 -8.52
CA ASN A 42 -16.55 -11.26 -7.23
C ASN A 42 -17.55 -10.64 -6.24
N PRO A 43 -18.74 -11.25 -6.04
CA PRO A 43 -19.76 -10.72 -5.13
C PRO A 43 -19.33 -10.63 -3.66
N ASN A 44 -18.28 -11.36 -3.27
CA ASN A 44 -17.78 -11.42 -1.90
C ASN A 44 -16.58 -10.50 -1.66
N ILE A 45 -16.12 -9.75 -2.68
CA ILE A 45 -15.01 -8.82 -2.52
C ILE A 45 -15.37 -7.73 -1.50
N LYS A 46 -14.42 -7.45 -0.61
CA LYS A 46 -14.43 -6.30 0.30
C LYS A 46 -13.46 -5.27 -0.26
N VAL A 47 -13.84 -4.00 -0.25
CA VAL A 47 -13.01 -2.91 -0.77
C VAL A 47 -12.68 -1.96 0.36
N MET A 48 -11.40 -1.69 0.56
CA MET A 48 -10.94 -0.73 1.54
C MET A 48 -10.31 0.46 0.84
N PHE A 49 -10.88 1.63 1.07
CA PHE A 49 -10.35 2.91 0.62
C PHE A 49 -9.38 3.47 1.64
N THR A 50 -8.41 4.24 1.16
CA THR A 50 -7.56 5.10 1.98
C THR A 50 -7.17 6.30 1.14
N VAL A 51 -7.13 7.49 1.74
CA VAL A 51 -6.57 8.67 1.08
C VAL A 51 -5.09 8.74 1.42
N SER A 52 -4.24 8.93 0.41
CA SER A 52 -2.80 9.01 0.62
C SER A 52 -2.44 10.27 1.41
N PRO A 53 -1.53 10.19 2.41
CA PRO A 53 -1.03 11.34 3.17
C PRO A 53 -0.02 12.22 2.40
N VAL A 54 0.42 11.78 1.22
CA VAL A 54 1.41 12.50 0.41
C VAL A 54 0.86 13.85 -0.07
N ARG A 55 1.67 14.89 0.09
CA ARG A 55 1.33 16.28 -0.28
C ARG A 55 1.71 16.60 -1.73
N HIS A 56 0.74 16.79 -2.62
CA HIS A 56 1.00 17.16 -4.02
C HIS A 56 1.22 18.67 -4.18
N ILE A 57 2.26 19.21 -3.54
CA ILE A 57 2.53 20.66 -3.46
C ILE A 57 2.91 21.30 -4.80
N LYS A 58 3.36 20.51 -5.78
CA LYS A 58 3.72 20.99 -7.13
C LYS A 58 2.55 21.72 -7.82
N ASP A 59 1.33 21.40 -7.41
CA ASP A 59 0.09 21.94 -7.99
C ASP A 59 -0.48 23.09 -7.16
N GLY A 60 0.20 23.47 -6.08
CA GLY A 60 -0.25 24.44 -5.10
C GLY A 60 -0.87 23.77 -3.87
N ILE A 61 -0.59 24.35 -2.70
CA ILE A 61 -1.08 23.85 -1.40
C ILE A 61 -2.61 23.90 -1.34
N ILE A 62 -3.21 24.94 -1.92
CA ILE A 62 -4.68 25.10 -2.00
C ILE A 62 -5.29 23.96 -2.83
N GLU A 63 -4.75 23.69 -4.01
CA GLU A 63 -5.29 22.65 -4.90
C GLU A 63 -5.06 21.25 -4.35
N ASN A 64 -3.94 21.00 -3.65
CA ASN A 64 -3.73 19.78 -2.89
C ASN A 64 -4.85 19.58 -1.85
N ASN A 65 -5.15 20.60 -1.03
CA ASN A 65 -6.17 20.48 0.01
C ASN A 65 -7.57 20.29 -0.58
N ARG A 66 -7.90 21.03 -1.65
CA ARG A 66 -9.18 20.85 -2.38
C ARG A 66 -9.30 19.44 -2.96
N SER A 67 -8.22 18.91 -3.54
CA SER A 67 -8.19 17.55 -4.06
C SER A 67 -8.41 16.50 -2.96
N LYS A 68 -7.69 16.60 -1.83
CA LYS A 68 -7.86 15.69 -0.68
C LYS A 68 -9.28 15.76 -0.12
N ALA A 69 -9.82 16.96 0.09
CA ALA A 69 -11.20 17.15 0.57
C ALA A 69 -12.22 16.47 -0.35
N ARG A 70 -12.09 16.65 -1.68
CA ARG A 70 -12.99 16.00 -2.65
C ARG A 70 -12.87 14.48 -2.61
N LEU A 71 -11.67 13.93 -2.43
CA LEU A 71 -11.47 12.49 -2.31
C LEU A 71 -12.07 11.94 -1.02
N LEU A 72 -11.89 12.62 0.11
CA LEU A 72 -12.48 12.24 1.39
C LEU A 72 -14.01 12.22 1.31
N GLU A 73 -14.62 13.29 0.82
CA GLU A 73 -16.09 13.37 0.64
C GLU A 73 -16.59 12.26 -0.32
N THR A 74 -15.87 12.02 -1.42
CA THR A 74 -16.22 10.93 -2.35
C THR A 74 -16.20 9.57 -1.66
N VAL A 75 -15.13 9.27 -0.92
CA VAL A 75 -14.95 7.97 -0.27
C VAL A 75 -15.99 7.76 0.82
N HIS A 76 -16.23 8.76 1.67
CA HIS A 76 -17.25 8.67 2.72
C HIS A 76 -18.65 8.53 2.15
N HIS A 77 -18.98 9.27 1.07
CA HIS A 77 -20.26 9.06 0.36
C HIS A 77 -20.46 7.61 -0.09
N LEU A 78 -19.41 6.96 -0.61
CA LEU A 78 -19.49 5.57 -1.07
C LEU A 78 -19.60 4.59 0.10
N VAL A 79 -18.75 4.75 1.10
CA VAL A 79 -18.69 3.85 2.27
C VAL A 79 -19.99 3.91 3.08
N ASP A 80 -20.62 5.09 3.19
CA ASP A 80 -21.89 5.24 3.93
C ASP A 80 -23.09 4.68 3.15
N LYS A 81 -22.95 4.49 1.83
CA LYS A 81 -24.03 4.07 0.94
C LYS A 81 -24.07 2.57 0.68
N PHE A 82 -22.92 1.89 0.71
CA PHE A 82 -22.81 0.48 0.31
C PHE A 82 -22.12 -0.38 1.36
N ASP A 83 -22.65 -1.58 1.58
CA ASP A 83 -22.00 -2.59 2.40
C ASP A 83 -20.69 -3.08 1.76
N LYS A 84 -19.80 -3.65 2.58
CA LYS A 84 -18.49 -4.22 2.19
C LYS A 84 -17.47 -3.20 1.69
N LEU A 85 -17.76 -1.91 1.82
CA LEU A 85 -16.81 -0.82 1.63
C LEU A 85 -16.33 -0.33 2.99
N TYR A 86 -15.04 -0.05 3.09
CA TYR A 86 -14.39 0.38 4.33
C TYR A 86 -13.45 1.55 4.03
N TYR A 87 -13.17 2.36 5.05
CA TYR A 87 -12.16 3.41 4.98
C TYR A 87 -11.09 3.20 6.06
N PHE A 88 -9.82 3.23 5.65
CA PHE A 88 -8.68 3.28 6.56
C PHE A 88 -8.08 4.69 6.57
N PRO A 89 -7.96 5.34 7.74
CA PRO A 89 -7.66 6.77 7.84
C PRO A 89 -6.15 7.10 7.79
N ALA A 90 -5.42 6.64 6.77
CA ALA A 90 -3.98 6.89 6.67
C ALA A 90 -3.63 8.39 6.53
N TYR A 91 -4.51 9.17 5.90
CA TYR A 91 -4.33 10.61 5.71
C TYR A 91 -4.38 11.35 7.06
N GLU A 92 -5.43 11.10 7.84
CA GLU A 92 -5.72 11.71 9.13
C GLU A 92 -4.66 11.28 10.16
N ILE A 93 -4.27 10.00 10.17
CA ILE A 93 -3.16 9.54 11.03
C ILE A 93 -1.90 10.36 10.74
N MET A 94 -1.53 10.55 9.48
CA MET A 94 -0.32 11.32 9.16
C MET A 94 -0.45 12.81 9.46
N VAL A 95 -1.59 13.42 9.15
CA VAL A 95 -1.76 14.87 9.25
C VAL A 95 -2.06 15.33 10.67
N ASP A 96 -2.81 14.54 11.44
CA ASP A 96 -3.29 14.92 12.77
C ASP A 96 -2.58 14.18 13.91
N VAL A 97 -2.28 12.88 13.78
CA VAL A 97 -1.57 12.10 14.82
C VAL A 97 -0.06 12.27 14.70
N LEU A 98 0.48 12.20 13.48
CA LEU A 98 1.90 12.33 13.17
C LEU A 98 2.25 13.72 12.58
N ARG A 99 1.66 14.77 13.16
CA ARG A 99 1.67 16.14 12.64
C ARG A 99 3.04 16.79 12.46
N ASP A 100 4.07 16.27 13.13
CA ASP A 100 5.43 16.82 13.14
C ASP A 100 6.20 16.48 11.84
N TYR A 101 6.92 17.46 11.28
CA TYR A 101 7.79 17.28 10.11
C TYR A 101 8.83 16.16 10.27
N ARG A 102 9.14 15.75 11.51
CA ARG A 102 9.97 14.57 11.80
C ARG A 102 9.45 13.26 11.19
N PHE A 103 8.19 13.21 10.77
CA PHE A 103 7.57 12.06 10.11
C PHE A 103 7.52 12.18 8.58
N TYR A 104 8.07 13.26 8.03
CA TYR A 104 8.22 13.47 6.60
C TYR A 104 9.68 13.24 6.18
N ASP A 105 9.87 12.90 4.92
CA ASP A 105 11.18 12.81 4.28
C ASP A 105 11.75 14.23 4.04
N ILE A 106 12.98 14.32 3.54
CA ILE A 106 13.70 15.58 3.29
C ILE A 106 12.95 16.53 2.35
N ASP A 107 12.03 16.00 1.53
CA ASP A 107 11.21 16.79 0.63
C ASP A 107 9.98 17.42 1.30
N LEU A 108 9.73 17.10 2.58
CA LEU A 108 8.62 17.57 3.41
C LEU A 108 7.24 17.24 2.82
N VAL A 109 7.18 16.28 1.91
CA VAL A 109 6.00 15.89 1.13
C VAL A 109 5.62 14.45 1.38
N HIS A 110 6.60 13.55 1.33
CA HIS A 110 6.38 12.13 1.55
C HIS A 110 6.58 11.79 3.03
N PRO A 111 5.77 10.88 3.60
CA PRO A 111 6.08 10.30 4.89
C PRO A 111 7.42 9.55 4.84
N ASN A 112 8.23 9.67 5.88
CA ASN A 112 9.47 8.90 6.00
C ASN A 112 9.21 7.49 6.53
N TYR A 113 10.29 6.75 6.78
CA TYR A 113 10.21 5.39 7.31
C TYR A 113 9.46 5.29 8.64
N ALA A 114 9.68 6.22 9.57
CA ALA A 114 8.98 6.19 10.87
C ALA A 114 7.47 6.43 10.71
N GLY A 115 7.10 7.40 9.87
CA GLY A 115 5.69 7.69 9.57
C GLY A 115 4.98 6.54 8.87
N THR A 116 5.58 6.02 7.79
CA THR A 116 5.02 4.86 7.06
C THR A 116 4.92 3.62 7.93
N SER A 117 5.93 3.34 8.77
CA SER A 117 5.92 2.18 9.68
C SER A 117 4.80 2.27 10.71
N TYR A 118 4.56 3.45 11.28
CA TYR A 118 3.48 3.66 12.23
C TYR A 118 2.09 3.43 11.61
N VAL A 119 1.86 3.97 10.40
CA VAL A 119 0.61 3.75 9.67
C VAL A 119 0.41 2.27 9.33
N LEU A 120 1.47 1.58 8.88
CA LEU A 120 1.41 0.15 8.57
C LEU A 120 1.12 -0.70 9.82
N GLU A 121 1.64 -0.33 10.98
CA GLU A 121 1.37 -1.03 12.22
C GLU A 121 -0.11 -0.93 12.62
N LEU A 122 -0.67 0.29 12.60
CA LEU A 122 -2.10 0.50 12.84
C LEU A 122 -2.97 -0.25 11.82
N PHE A 123 -2.54 -0.28 10.55
CA PHE A 123 -3.24 -1.03 9.51
C PHE A 123 -3.26 -2.54 9.81
N LYS A 124 -2.11 -3.14 10.17
CA LYS A 124 -2.06 -4.56 10.53
C LYS A 124 -3.00 -4.87 11.68
N GLN A 125 -2.93 -4.09 12.75
CA GLN A 125 -3.75 -4.30 13.95
C GLN A 125 -5.26 -4.14 13.68
N SER A 126 -5.64 -3.25 12.77
CA SER A 126 -7.05 -2.95 12.49
C SER A 126 -7.66 -3.81 11.39
N CYS A 127 -6.84 -4.31 10.47
CA CYS A 127 -7.31 -4.90 9.20
C CYS A 127 -6.89 -6.36 8.99
N MET A 128 -6.04 -6.92 9.86
CA MET A 128 -5.56 -8.30 9.74
C MET A 128 -5.94 -9.12 10.98
N SER A 129 -6.16 -10.42 10.79
CA SER A 129 -6.30 -11.34 11.93
C SER A 129 -4.96 -11.56 12.63
N GLU A 130 -5.01 -11.94 13.91
CA GLU A 130 -3.80 -12.32 14.67
C GLU A 130 -2.99 -13.42 13.95
N GLU A 131 -3.68 -14.39 13.35
CA GLU A 131 -3.04 -15.43 12.53
C GLU A 131 -2.28 -14.82 11.34
N THR A 132 -2.92 -13.89 10.61
CA THR A 132 -2.30 -13.23 9.45
C THR A 132 -1.08 -12.42 9.88
N ILE A 133 -1.15 -11.70 11.00
CA ILE A 133 -0.04 -10.94 11.56
C ILE A 133 1.11 -11.89 11.90
N ALA A 134 0.84 -12.99 12.61
CA ALA A 134 1.85 -13.97 13.00
C ALA A 134 2.55 -14.60 11.79
N VAL A 135 1.82 -14.92 10.73
CA VAL A 135 2.40 -15.43 9.47
C VAL A 135 3.24 -14.37 8.78
N SER A 136 2.73 -13.14 8.68
CA SER A 136 3.44 -12.02 8.07
C SER A 136 4.79 -11.76 8.75
N GLU A 137 4.86 -11.86 10.08
CA GLU A 137 6.11 -11.74 10.83
C GLU A 137 7.12 -12.84 10.53
N LYS A 138 6.66 -14.10 10.41
CA LYS A 138 7.52 -15.22 10.02
C LYS A 138 8.09 -15.01 8.61
N MET A 139 7.23 -14.60 7.67
CA MET A 139 7.66 -14.28 6.30
C MET A 139 8.66 -13.11 6.28
N HIS A 140 8.43 -12.08 7.09
CA HIS A 140 9.33 -10.93 7.18
C HIS A 140 10.73 -11.34 7.69
N LYS A 141 10.82 -12.25 8.66
CA LYS A 141 12.10 -12.79 9.14
C LYS A 141 12.86 -13.53 8.04
N ILE A 142 12.17 -14.34 7.24
CA ILE A 142 12.76 -15.05 6.08
C ILE A 142 13.26 -14.06 5.03
N PHE A 143 12.45 -13.04 4.71
CA PHE A 143 12.84 -11.98 3.79
C PHE A 143 14.10 -11.23 4.24
N LEU A 144 14.19 -10.89 5.52
CA LEU A 144 15.39 -10.25 6.09
C LEU A 144 16.60 -11.20 6.06
N ALA A 145 16.40 -12.49 6.36
CA ALA A 145 17.43 -13.51 6.28
C ALA A 145 17.99 -13.65 4.86
N LYS A 146 17.13 -13.67 3.83
CA LYS A 146 17.53 -13.74 2.41
C LYS A 146 18.36 -12.51 1.99
N LYS A 147 18.07 -11.35 2.57
CA LYS A 147 18.82 -10.11 2.33
C LYS A 147 20.15 -10.02 3.09
N HIS A 148 20.40 -10.90 4.06
CA HIS A 148 21.62 -10.87 4.84
C HIS A 148 22.83 -11.22 3.96
N ARG A 149 23.92 -10.45 4.08
CA ARG A 149 25.19 -10.75 3.43
C ARG A 149 26.11 -11.43 4.45
N PRO A 150 26.43 -12.72 4.29
CA PRO A 150 27.30 -13.43 5.22
C PRO A 150 28.73 -12.86 5.18
N PHE A 151 29.33 -12.71 6.36
CA PHE A 151 30.74 -12.29 6.48
C PHE A 151 31.72 -13.40 6.07
N ASN A 152 31.39 -14.66 6.41
CA ASN A 152 32.13 -15.85 5.98
C ASN A 152 31.16 -16.90 5.42
N PRO A 153 30.93 -16.92 4.09
CA PRO A 153 29.99 -17.84 3.45
C PRO A 153 30.34 -19.32 3.63
N GLU A 154 31.62 -19.66 3.82
CA GLU A 154 32.06 -21.06 3.93
C GLU A 154 31.98 -21.59 5.36
N SER A 155 31.65 -20.74 6.34
CA SER A 155 31.58 -21.13 7.75
C SER A 155 30.43 -22.11 8.02
N GLU A 156 30.64 -23.02 8.98
CA GLU A 156 29.58 -23.92 9.46
C GLU A 156 28.37 -23.15 10.02
N GLN A 157 28.59 -21.98 10.63
CA GLN A 157 27.51 -21.13 11.11
C GLN A 157 26.63 -20.62 9.96
N HIS A 158 27.21 -20.33 8.80
CA HIS A 158 26.44 -19.92 7.64
C HIS A 158 25.61 -21.08 7.07
N LYS A 159 26.19 -22.28 6.96
CA LYS A 159 25.45 -23.48 6.52
C LYS A 159 24.26 -23.78 7.44
N VAL A 160 24.46 -23.70 8.76
CA VAL A 160 23.37 -23.85 9.76
C VAL A 160 22.32 -22.76 9.59
N PHE A 161 22.72 -21.52 9.28
CA PHE A 161 21.79 -20.44 8.98
C PHE A 161 20.96 -20.73 7.71
N LEU A 162 21.57 -21.21 6.64
CA LEU A 162 20.88 -21.55 5.39
C LEU A 162 19.88 -22.69 5.61
N ASP A 163 20.32 -23.82 6.18
CA ASP A 163 19.45 -24.97 6.48
C ASP A 163 18.28 -24.60 7.40
N LYS A 164 18.52 -23.76 8.42
CA LYS A 164 17.46 -23.27 9.31
C LYS A 164 16.37 -22.52 8.54
N ASN A 165 16.75 -21.57 7.68
CA ASN A 165 15.80 -20.75 6.93
C ASN A 165 15.12 -21.57 5.82
N TYR A 166 15.85 -22.50 5.17
CA TYR A 166 15.28 -23.44 4.21
C TYR A 166 14.16 -24.28 4.82
N ARG A 167 14.39 -24.87 6.01
CA ARG A 167 13.37 -25.65 6.74
C ARG A 167 12.15 -24.81 7.10
N GLN A 168 12.35 -23.55 7.51
CA GLN A 168 11.25 -22.63 7.80
C GLN A 168 10.40 -22.32 6.55
N CYS A 169 11.04 -22.14 5.39
CA CYS A 169 10.33 -21.95 4.12
C CYS A 169 9.51 -23.19 3.76
N LEU A 170 10.07 -24.39 3.92
CA LEU A 170 9.35 -25.65 3.69
C LEU A 170 8.15 -25.83 4.63
N GLU A 171 8.30 -25.49 5.91
CA GLU A 171 7.22 -25.56 6.90
C GLU A 171 6.07 -24.61 6.52
N LEU A 172 6.39 -23.35 6.19
CA LEU A 172 5.39 -22.37 5.78
C LEU A 172 4.73 -22.73 4.46
N SER A 173 5.47 -23.25 3.49
CA SER A 173 4.91 -23.70 2.20
C SER A 173 3.92 -24.87 2.39
N LYS A 174 4.21 -25.79 3.33
CA LYS A 174 3.26 -26.86 3.72
C LYS A 174 2.03 -26.32 4.43
N GLN A 175 2.22 -25.37 5.35
CA GLN A 175 1.13 -24.78 6.13
C GLN A 175 0.22 -23.88 5.28
N TYR A 176 0.80 -23.17 4.30
CA TYR A 176 0.13 -22.21 3.44
C TYR A 176 0.45 -22.49 1.96
N PRO A 177 -0.18 -23.50 1.32
CA PRO A 177 0.14 -23.92 -0.05
C PRO A 177 -0.08 -22.88 -1.15
N HIS A 178 -0.77 -21.78 -0.82
CA HIS A 178 -1.02 -20.66 -1.73
C HIS A 178 0.09 -19.59 -1.70
N LEU A 179 1.03 -19.69 -0.75
CA LEU A 179 2.20 -18.82 -0.70
C LEU A 179 3.35 -19.45 -1.49
N ASP A 180 3.94 -18.66 -2.38
CA ASP A 180 5.11 -19.07 -3.16
C ASP A 180 6.40 -18.65 -2.43
N PHE A 181 7.27 -19.62 -2.19
CA PHE A 181 8.59 -19.46 -1.56
C PHE A 181 9.73 -19.93 -2.47
N GLY A 182 9.49 -20.11 -3.78
CA GLY A 182 10.47 -20.68 -4.71
C GLY A 182 11.82 -19.95 -4.67
N GLU A 183 11.81 -18.62 -4.73
CA GLU A 183 13.04 -17.84 -4.70
C GLU A 183 13.80 -17.94 -3.36
N GLU A 184 13.07 -18.01 -2.24
CA GLU A 184 13.65 -18.18 -0.90
C GLU A 184 14.28 -19.58 -0.78
N LEU A 185 13.58 -20.62 -1.23
CA LEU A 185 14.07 -22.00 -1.21
C LEU A 185 15.35 -22.14 -2.04
N ASP A 186 15.36 -21.62 -3.27
CA ASP A 186 16.55 -21.63 -4.16
C ASP A 186 17.74 -20.86 -3.57
N TYR A 187 17.47 -19.84 -2.76
CA TYR A 187 18.52 -19.07 -2.08
C TYR A 187 19.11 -19.85 -0.90
N PHE A 188 18.26 -20.48 -0.07
CA PHE A 188 18.68 -21.16 1.14
C PHE A 188 19.12 -22.62 0.95
N GLU A 189 18.93 -23.22 -0.24
CA GLU A 189 19.42 -24.57 -0.58
C GLU A 189 20.95 -24.61 -0.81
N ARG A 190 21.57 -23.45 -1.02
CA ARG A 190 23.01 -23.30 -1.33
C ARG A 190 23.92 -23.73 -0.18
#